data_AF-A0A6I7X1H7-F1
#
_entry.id   AF-A0A6I7X1H7-F1
#
_cell.length_a   1.000
_cell.length_b   1.000
_cell.length_c   1.000
_cell.angle_alpha   90.00
_cell.angle_beta   90.00
_cell.angle_gamma   90.00
#
_symmetry.space_group_name_H-M   'P 1'
#
loop_
_entity.id
_entity.type
_entity.pdbx_description
1 polymer ?
#
loop_
_entity_poly.entity_id
_entity_poly.type
_entity_poly.pdbx_seq_one_letter_code
_entity_poly.pdbx_strand_id
1 'polypeptide(L)'
;MVKQLGLHLVSKLRHDSTLYFPFAGEYAGKGKPRKYGEQLTIDTLPEDSLRGRTVKKDVETSLHQVQVLHKNFPDLLNVVVIVKRNLKTGRVAKALLFSDDLELPYDKLIDYYRLRFQIEFNFRDAKQYWGWKTL
;
A
#
# COMPACT_ATOMS: atom_id res chain seq x y z
N MET A 1 -3.86 21.38 -1.61
CA MET A 1 -4.62 21.54 -2.87
C MET A 1 -5.52 20.34 -3.17
N VAL A 2 -5.07 19.08 -3.13
CA VAL A 2 -5.95 17.90 -3.40
C VAL A 2 -6.95 17.60 -2.27
N LYS A 3 -6.52 17.64 -0.99
CA LYS A 3 -7.40 17.40 0.17
C LYS A 3 -8.54 18.42 0.33
N GLN A 4 -8.39 19.64 -0.18
CA GLN A 4 -9.42 20.68 -0.13
C GLN A 4 -10.63 20.36 -1.02
N LEU A 5 -10.52 19.39 -1.93
CA LEU A 5 -11.59 18.95 -2.82
C LEU A 5 -12.28 17.67 -2.33
N GLY A 6 -11.96 17.15 -1.14
CA GLY A 6 -12.49 15.88 -0.63
C GLY A 6 -12.05 14.65 -1.45
N LEU A 7 -10.99 14.79 -2.25
CA LEU A 7 -10.43 13.72 -3.06
C LEU A 7 -9.31 13.02 -2.30
N HIS A 8 -9.45 11.70 -2.17
CA HIS A 8 -8.46 10.83 -1.55
C HIS A 8 -7.49 10.26 -2.59
N LEU A 9 -6.21 10.24 -2.25
CA LEU A 9 -5.16 9.72 -3.11
C LEU A 9 -4.98 8.22 -2.89
N VAL A 10 -5.29 7.42 -3.91
CA VAL A 10 -4.93 5.99 -3.93
C VAL A 10 -3.76 5.75 -4.88
N SER A 11 -2.67 5.17 -4.39
CA SER A 11 -1.48 4.91 -5.22
C SER A 11 -0.66 3.73 -4.69
N LYS A 12 0.42 3.39 -5.40
CA LYS A 12 1.35 2.31 -5.04
C LYS A 12 2.69 2.88 -4.60
N LEU A 13 3.15 2.46 -3.44
CA LEU A 13 4.49 2.74 -2.95
C LEU A 13 5.51 1.78 -3.59
N ARG A 14 6.77 2.24 -3.61
CA ARG A 14 7.91 1.40 -3.98
C ARG A 14 8.03 0.25 -2.98
N HIS A 15 8.42 -0.94 -3.46
CA HIS A 15 8.49 -2.15 -2.63
C HIS A 15 9.49 -2.06 -1.47
N ASP A 16 10.49 -1.19 -1.55
CA ASP A 16 11.52 -0.91 -0.54
C ASP A 16 11.18 0.33 0.31
N SER A 17 9.98 0.92 0.16
CA SER A 17 9.56 2.10 0.90
C SER A 17 9.58 1.82 2.40
N THR A 18 10.25 2.72 3.14
CA THR A 18 10.40 2.61 4.59
C THR A 18 9.21 3.25 5.29
N LEU A 19 8.38 2.41 5.88
CA LEU A 19 7.17 2.78 6.62
C LEU A 19 7.33 2.41 8.10
N TYR A 20 6.67 3.14 8.98
CA TYR A 20 6.76 2.93 10.42
C TYR A 20 5.39 2.93 11.06
N PHE A 21 5.16 2.02 12.00
CA PHE A 21 3.97 2.10 12.85
C PHE A 21 4.03 3.37 13.73
N PRO A 22 2.87 3.95 14.09
CA PRO A 22 2.80 4.96 15.14
C PRO A 22 3.42 4.43 16.43
N PHE A 23 4.16 5.27 17.15
CA PHE A 23 4.73 4.89 18.44
C PHE A 23 3.61 4.65 19.46
N ALA A 24 3.54 3.44 20.02
CA ALA A 24 2.49 3.01 20.98
C ALA A 24 2.95 3.02 22.45
N GLY A 25 4.17 3.49 22.75
CA GLY A 25 4.72 3.49 24.11
C GLY A 25 4.31 4.71 24.93
N GLU A 26 4.40 4.59 26.26
CA GLU A 26 4.17 5.71 27.17
C GLU A 26 5.27 6.77 27.02
N TYR A 27 4.85 8.02 26.86
CA TYR A 27 5.76 9.13 26.69
C TYR A 27 6.36 9.56 28.03
N ALA A 28 7.66 9.32 28.22
CA ALA A 28 8.38 9.61 29.47
C ALA A 28 8.68 11.11 29.75
N GLY A 29 7.98 12.04 29.10
CA GLY A 29 8.01 13.48 29.44
C GLY A 29 9.25 14.28 29.03
N LYS A 30 10.39 13.66 28.72
CA LYS A 30 11.60 14.37 28.24
C LYS A 30 11.70 14.39 26.72
N GLY A 31 11.61 15.59 26.12
CA GLY A 31 11.96 15.86 24.72
C GLY A 31 10.77 16.11 23.79
N LYS A 32 10.91 15.77 22.50
CA LYS A 32 9.80 15.78 21.53
C LYS A 32 9.17 14.38 21.53
N PRO A 33 7.83 14.24 21.51
CA PRO A 33 7.17 12.95 21.42
C PRO A 33 7.70 12.12 20.25
N ARG A 34 8.05 10.87 20.52
CA ARG A 34 8.50 9.93 19.48
C ARG A 34 7.29 9.60 18.60
N LYS A 35 7.35 9.98 17.33
CA LYS A 35 6.27 9.73 16.36
C LYS A 35 6.35 8.34 15.72
N TYR A 36 7.58 7.90 15.43
CA TYR A 36 7.84 6.65 14.70
C TYR A 36 8.20 5.52 15.68
N GLY A 37 7.40 4.45 15.63
CA GLY A 37 7.62 3.19 16.32
C GLY A 37 8.48 2.23 15.50
N GLU A 38 8.02 0.98 15.44
CA GLU A 38 8.68 -0.10 14.70
C GLU A 38 8.54 0.09 13.17
N GLN A 39 9.54 -0.35 12.42
CA GLN A 39 9.51 -0.32 10.97
C GLN A 39 8.60 -1.43 10.42
N LEU A 40 7.75 -1.10 9.45
CA LEU A 40 6.92 -2.08 8.74
C LEU A 40 7.78 -2.99 7.86
N THR A 41 7.98 -4.22 8.33
CA THR A 41 8.49 -5.36 7.58
C THR A 41 7.45 -6.48 7.54
N ILE A 42 7.71 -7.54 6.78
CA ILE A 42 6.81 -8.70 6.71
C ILE A 42 6.71 -9.39 8.09
N ASP A 43 7.80 -9.39 8.85
CA ASP A 43 7.90 -10.06 10.15
C ASP A 43 7.23 -9.27 11.27
N THR A 44 7.16 -7.94 11.12
CA THR A 44 6.49 -7.03 12.08
C THR A 44 5.01 -6.82 11.78
N LEU A 45 4.48 -7.42 10.69
CA LEU A 45 3.07 -7.28 10.36
C LEU A 45 2.23 -8.00 11.42
N PRO A 46 1.30 -7.30 12.11
CA PRO A 46 0.44 -7.94 13.10
C PRO A 46 -0.47 -8.97 12.43
N GLU A 47 -0.72 -10.11 13.05
CA GLU A 47 -1.66 -11.10 12.52
C GLU A 47 -3.09 -10.51 12.41
N ASP A 48 -3.48 -9.63 13.34
CA ASP A 48 -4.77 -8.93 13.34
C ASP A 48 -4.97 -8.00 12.13
N SER A 49 -3.88 -7.65 11.42
CA SER A 49 -3.94 -6.87 10.19
C SER A 49 -4.34 -7.71 8.97
N LEU A 50 -4.33 -9.04 9.07
CA LEU A 50 -4.69 -9.94 7.99
C LEU A 50 -6.17 -9.76 7.63
N ARG A 51 -6.44 -9.55 6.35
CA ARG A 51 -7.79 -9.37 5.80
C ARG A 51 -8.18 -10.49 4.84
N GLY A 52 -7.21 -11.15 4.24
CA GLY A 52 -7.47 -12.28 3.37
C GLY A 52 -6.20 -13.04 3.03
N ARG A 53 -6.35 -14.34 2.85
CA ARG A 53 -5.29 -15.25 2.42
C ARG A 53 -5.83 -16.16 1.34
N THR A 54 -5.09 -16.30 0.25
CA THR A 54 -5.47 -17.16 -0.88
C THR A 54 -4.26 -17.92 -1.39
N VAL A 55 -4.46 -19.14 -1.85
CA VAL A 55 -3.39 -19.94 -2.46
C VAL A 55 -3.81 -20.29 -3.89
N LYS A 56 -2.99 -19.95 -4.87
CA LYS A 56 -3.20 -20.29 -6.28
C LYS A 56 -1.90 -20.75 -6.91
N LYS A 57 -1.89 -21.94 -7.52
CA LYS A 57 -0.74 -22.49 -8.26
C LYS A 57 0.58 -22.37 -7.47
N ASP A 58 0.58 -22.86 -6.23
CA ASP A 58 1.75 -22.83 -5.32
C ASP A 58 2.22 -21.42 -4.92
N VAL A 59 1.41 -20.39 -5.14
CA VAL A 59 1.68 -19.03 -4.64
C VAL A 59 0.60 -18.66 -3.63
N GLU A 60 1.03 -18.46 -2.40
CA GLU A 60 0.23 -17.91 -1.34
C GLU A 60 0.24 -16.38 -1.45
N THR A 61 -0.94 -15.76 -1.43
CA THR A 61 -1.12 -14.30 -1.39
C THR A 61 -1.87 -13.93 -0.12
N SER A 62 -1.24 -13.11 0.71
CA SER A 62 -1.77 -12.59 1.96
C SER A 62 -1.95 -11.08 1.86
N LEU A 63 -3.10 -10.59 2.31
CA LEU A 63 -3.50 -9.19 2.27
C LEU A 63 -3.57 -8.67 3.70
N HIS A 64 -2.75 -7.66 4.00
CA HIS A 64 -2.73 -7.00 5.30
C HIS A 64 -3.13 -5.54 5.14
N GLN A 65 -3.91 -5.01 6.07
CA GLN A 65 -4.26 -3.60 6.12
C GLN A 65 -3.77 -2.99 7.42
N VAL A 66 -2.96 -1.94 7.32
CA VAL A 66 -2.32 -1.27 8.46
C VAL A 66 -2.31 0.24 8.27
N GLN A 67 -2.27 0.98 9.37
CA GLN A 67 -2.05 2.43 9.35
C GLN A 67 -0.62 2.73 9.76
N VAL A 68 0.12 3.40 8.89
CA VAL A 68 1.57 3.63 9.06
C VAL A 68 1.97 5.03 8.60
N LEU A 69 3.12 5.47 9.10
CA LEU A 69 3.74 6.75 8.80
C LEU A 69 4.90 6.56 7.82
N HIS A 70 5.09 7.54 6.95
CA HIS A 70 6.24 7.61 6.05
C HIS A 70 7.07 8.85 6.36
N LYS A 71 8.40 8.79 6.27
CA LYS A 71 9.26 9.95 6.65
C LYS A 71 8.96 11.22 5.85
N ASN A 72 8.62 11.05 4.57
CA ASN A 72 8.32 12.16 3.65
C ASN A 72 6.84 12.57 3.66
N PHE A 73 5.97 11.87 4.38
CA PHE A 73 4.56 12.24 4.49
C PHE A 73 4.24 12.59 5.96
N PRO A 74 3.74 13.81 6.22
CA PRO A 74 3.43 14.20 7.59
C PRO A 74 2.22 13.45 8.16
N ASP A 75 1.35 12.94 7.30
CA ASP A 75 0.08 12.32 7.70
C ASP A 75 0.18 10.79 7.82
N LEU A 76 -0.77 10.22 8.56
CA LEU A 76 -0.97 8.77 8.64
C LEU A 76 -1.50 8.26 7.30
N LEU A 77 -0.99 7.12 6.86
CA LEU A 77 -1.39 6.49 5.60
C LEU A 77 -2.05 5.15 5.91
N ASN A 78 -3.16 4.88 5.23
CA ASN A 78 -3.76 3.57 5.18
C ASN A 78 -3.05 2.74 4.11
N VAL A 79 -2.39 1.67 4.51
CA VAL A 79 -1.55 0.87 3.63
C VAL A 79 -2.07 -0.56 3.57
N VAL A 80 -2.30 -1.04 2.35
CA VAL A 80 -2.54 -2.45 2.06
C VAL A 80 -1.24 -3.09 1.59
N VAL A 81 -0.75 -4.04 2.38
CA VAL A 81 0.43 -4.84 2.07
C VAL A 81 -0.03 -6.16 1.45
N ILE A 82 0.34 -6.36 0.19
CA ILE A 82 0.09 -7.60 -0.55
C ILE A 82 1.37 -8.41 -0.53
N VAL A 83 1.40 -9.49 0.24
CA VAL A 83 2.54 -10.40 0.33
C VAL A 83 2.26 -11.62 -0.54
N LYS A 84 3.16 -11.94 -1.45
CA LYS A 84 3.11 -13.14 -2.29
C LYS A 84 4.29 -14.04 -1.96
N ARG A 85 4.02 -15.24 -1.47
CA ARG A 85 5.02 -16.26 -1.13
C ARG A 85 4.87 -17.43 -2.10
N ASN A 86 5.95 -17.76 -2.80
CA ASN A 86 6.03 -18.97 -3.62
C ASN A 86 6.38 -20.16 -2.72
N LEU A 87 5.47 -21.13 -2.62
CA LEU A 87 5.60 -22.28 -1.74
C LEU A 87 6.65 -23.29 -2.22
N LYS A 88 6.98 -23.30 -3.52
CA LYS A 88 8.01 -24.20 -4.10
C LYS A 88 9.42 -23.66 -3.95
N THR A 89 9.60 -22.35 -4.14
CA THR A 89 10.93 -21.70 -4.15
C THR A 89 11.23 -20.90 -2.89
N GLY A 90 10.26 -20.71 -2.01
CA GLY A 90 10.38 -19.88 -0.80
C GLY A 90 10.46 -18.37 -1.09
N ARG A 91 10.46 -17.94 -2.35
CA ARG A 91 10.59 -16.52 -2.72
C ARG A 91 9.39 -15.72 -2.27
N VAL A 92 9.65 -14.57 -1.66
CA VAL A 92 8.62 -13.63 -1.19
C VAL A 92 8.71 -12.33 -1.98
N ALA A 93 7.58 -11.86 -2.49
CA ALA A 93 7.42 -10.55 -3.08
C ALA A 93 6.38 -9.77 -2.29
N LYS A 94 6.54 -8.44 -2.19
CA LYS A 94 5.56 -7.57 -1.58
C LYS A 94 5.19 -6.40 -2.48
N ALA A 95 3.93 -6.00 -2.43
CA ALA A 95 3.45 -4.76 -3.01
C ALA A 95 2.78 -3.93 -1.91
N LEU A 96 2.98 -2.62 -1.97
CA LEU A 96 2.47 -1.66 -1.00
C LEU A 96 1.52 -0.72 -1.73
N LEU A 97 0.23 -0.84 -1.44
CA LEU A 97 -0.77 0.13 -1.91
C LEU A 97 -1.12 1.05 -0.74
N PHE A 98 -1.37 2.32 -1.00
CA PHE A 98 -1.71 3.27 0.05
C PHE A 98 -2.85 4.18 -0.34
N SER A 99 -3.53 4.69 0.68
CA SER A 99 -4.50 5.76 0.63
C SER A 99 -4.22 6.78 1.74
N ASP A 100 -4.58 8.03 1.52
CA ASP A 100 -4.70 9.02 2.59
C ASP A 100 -6.06 9.00 3.30
N ASP A 101 -7.00 8.18 2.81
CA ASP A 101 -8.24 7.80 3.50
C ASP A 101 -8.00 6.66 4.49
N LEU A 102 -8.11 6.96 5.78
CA LEU A 102 -7.87 6.02 6.89
C LEU A 102 -8.99 4.99 7.08
N GLU A 103 -10.20 5.30 6.59
CA GLU A 103 -11.38 4.46 6.76
C GLU A 103 -11.64 3.58 5.54
N LEU A 104 -10.94 3.84 4.42
CA LEU A 104 -11.07 3.07 3.19
C LEU A 104 -10.75 1.58 3.40
N PRO A 105 -11.69 0.66 3.16
CA PRO A 105 -11.46 -0.77 3.26
C PRO A 105 -10.43 -1.29 2.24
N TYR A 106 -9.73 -2.38 2.58
CA TYR A 106 -8.67 -2.95 1.74
C TYR A 106 -9.12 -3.39 0.34
N ASP A 107 -10.34 -3.93 0.23
CA ASP A 107 -10.94 -4.41 -1.01
C ASP A 107 -11.18 -3.23 -1.97
N LYS A 108 -11.80 -2.15 -1.49
CA LYS A 108 -12.00 -0.92 -2.27
C LYS A 108 -10.67 -0.29 -2.69
N LEU A 109 -9.68 -0.26 -1.80
CA LEU A 109 -8.35 0.28 -2.13
C LEU A 109 -7.69 -0.51 -3.26
N ILE A 110 -7.76 -1.85 -3.20
CA ILE A 110 -7.27 -2.72 -4.26
C ILE A 110 -8.05 -2.48 -5.56
N ASP A 111 -9.37 -2.40 -5.51
CA ASP A 111 -10.20 -2.20 -6.70
C ASP A 111 -9.97 -0.84 -7.36
N TYR A 112 -9.88 0.24 -6.59
CA TYR A 112 -9.52 1.56 -7.10
C TYR A 112 -8.13 1.56 -7.77
N TYR A 113 -7.16 0.87 -7.16
CA TYR A 113 -5.85 0.72 -7.78
C TYR A 113 -5.88 -0.11 -9.07
N ARG A 114 -6.75 -1.12 -9.16
CA ARG A 114 -6.95 -1.93 -10.38
C ARG A 114 -7.59 -1.13 -11.51
N LEU A 115 -8.58 -0.28 -11.21
CA LEU A 115 -9.22 0.60 -12.19
C LEU A 115 -8.19 1.52 -12.88
N ARG A 116 -7.18 2.00 -12.13
CA ARG A 116 -6.09 2.82 -12.69
C ARG A 116 -5.37 2.11 -13.85
N PHE A 117 -5.10 0.82 -13.73
CA PHE A 117 -4.45 0.05 -14.80
C PHE A 117 -5.35 -0.20 -16.01
N GLN A 118 -6.65 -0.45 -15.78
CA GLN A 118 -7.60 -0.62 -16.89
C GLN A 118 -7.73 0.65 -17.71
N ILE A 119 -7.79 1.80 -17.03
CA ILE A 119 -7.84 3.11 -17.67
C ILE A 119 -6.54 3.36 -18.47
N GLU A 120 -5.37 3.12 -17.89
CA GLU A 120 -4.08 3.24 -18.59
C GLU A 120 -3.98 2.30 -19.81
N PHE A 121 -4.50 1.08 -19.70
CA PHE A 121 -4.54 0.13 -20.81
C PHE A 121 -5.45 0.62 -21.94
N ASN A 122 -6.67 1.07 -21.60
CA ASN A 122 -7.62 1.61 -22.58
C ASN A 122 -7.05 2.83 -23.32
N PHE A 123 -6.34 3.73 -22.62
CA PHE A 123 -5.70 4.87 -23.27
C PHE A 123 -4.52 4.46 -24.17
N ARG A 124 -3.73 3.46 -23.77
CA ARG A 124 -2.64 2.93 -24.61
C ARG A 124 -3.21 2.29 -25.88
N ASP A 125 -4.25 1.49 -25.74
CA ASP A 125 -4.91 0.83 -26.86
C ASP A 125 -5.55 1.85 -27.81
N ALA A 126 -6.23 2.87 -27.27
CA ALA A 126 -6.72 3.99 -28.08
C ALA A 126 -5.58 4.71 -28.82
N LYS A 127 -4.45 5.03 -28.16
CA LYS A 127 -3.32 5.66 -28.87
C LYS A 127 -2.73 4.77 -29.97
N GLN A 128 -2.71 3.46 -29.77
CA GLN A 128 -2.23 2.48 -30.75
C GLN A 128 -3.21 2.30 -31.92
N TYR A 129 -4.52 2.26 -31.65
CA TYR A 129 -5.58 2.18 -32.65
C TYR A 129 -5.61 3.40 -33.57
N TRP A 130 -5.31 4.59 -33.03
CA TRP A 130 -5.29 5.85 -33.79
C TRP A 130 -3.92 6.16 -34.43
N GLY A 131 -2.92 5.28 -34.29
CA GLY A 131 -1.67 5.34 -35.05
C GLY A 131 -0.71 6.48 -34.69
N TRP A 132 -0.78 7.06 -33.49
CA TRP A 132 0.13 8.15 -33.10
C TRP A 132 1.54 7.65 -32.77
N LYS A 133 2.31 7.32 -33.81
CA LYS A 133 3.76 7.48 -33.78
C LYS A 133 4.03 8.96 -33.98
N THR A 134 4.54 9.63 -32.96
CA THR A 134 5.19 10.93 -33.15
C THR A 134 6.31 10.71 -34.19
N LEU A 135 6.22 11.47 -35.30
CA LEU A 135 7.30 11.65 -36.26
C LEU A 135 8.55 12.21 -35.57
#